data_AF-A0A060YDX5-F1
#
_entry.id   AF-A0A060YDX5-F1
#
_cell.length_a   1.000
_cell.length_b   1.000
_cell.length_c   1.000
_cell.angle_alpha   90.00
_cell.angle_beta   90.00
_cell.angle_gamma   90.00
#
_symmetry.space_group_name_H-M   'P 1'
#
loop_
_entity.id
_entity.type
_entity.pdbx_description
1 polymer ?
#
loop_
_entity_poly.entity_id
_entity_poly.type
_entity_poly.pdbx_seq_one_letter_code
_entity_poly.pdbx_strand_id
1 'polypeptide(L)'
;MELDKMDENDWKYHGEGNKSLVVSNVQHARVLRLLKYSTEDAENSHKTTEQAFRHIQNIVDYSQNVMKPLLGEKFVHDGEAVKLPLDFVRQLSLKVQQERPESRCDKVMDTFSGCALCLPNLTQLSSCCCCREHRPPLCIEIKPKCGFLPSSRHVTKEIKKQVCRFCMHQHFKVSSHCLGNDVGTTCRTTFSLMTLRVLQ
;
A
#
# COMPACT_ATOMS: atom_id res chain seq x y z
N MET A 1 -18.36 -10.16 9.20
CA MET A 1 -18.52 -10.21 7.73
C MET A 1 -18.86 -11.66 7.42
N GLU A 2 -20.10 -11.94 7.02
CA GLU A 2 -20.49 -13.31 6.69
C GLU A 2 -19.73 -13.72 5.43
N LEU A 3 -18.87 -14.72 5.55
CA LEU A 3 -17.93 -15.14 4.51
C LEU A 3 -18.62 -15.85 3.33
N ASP A 4 -19.87 -16.29 3.52
CA ASP A 4 -20.63 -17.08 2.53
C ASP A 4 -21.36 -16.23 1.47
N LYS A 5 -21.20 -14.90 1.48
CA LYS A 5 -21.84 -13.98 0.52
C LYS A 5 -20.91 -12.83 0.10
N MET A 6 -19.66 -13.12 -0.26
CA MET A 6 -18.79 -12.11 -0.85
C MET A 6 -18.99 -12.04 -2.38
N ASP A 7 -19.44 -10.89 -2.87
CA ASP A 7 -19.59 -10.58 -4.29
C ASP A 7 -18.41 -9.71 -4.76
N GLU A 8 -17.70 -10.11 -5.82
CA GLU A 8 -16.62 -9.32 -6.42
C GLU A 8 -17.09 -7.96 -6.97
N ASN A 9 -18.38 -7.83 -7.26
CA ASN A 9 -18.98 -6.60 -7.76
C ASN A 9 -19.02 -5.48 -6.71
N ASP A 10 -19.02 -5.84 -5.43
CA ASP A 10 -18.96 -4.91 -4.30
C ASP A 10 -17.55 -4.32 -4.07
N TRP A 11 -16.56 -4.75 -4.84
CA TRP A 11 -15.16 -4.32 -4.69
C TRP A 11 -14.63 -3.69 -5.98
N LYS A 12 -13.91 -2.59 -5.85
CA LYS A 12 -13.24 -1.88 -6.96
C LYS A 12 -11.74 -1.78 -6.72
N TYR A 13 -10.95 -1.73 -7.80
CA TYR A 13 -9.53 -1.45 -7.67
C TYR A 13 -9.33 -0.07 -7.03
N HIS A 14 -8.44 0.01 -6.03
CA HIS A 14 -8.12 1.25 -5.34
C HIS A 14 -6.69 1.71 -5.65
N GLY A 15 -5.75 0.76 -5.71
CA GLY A 15 -4.37 1.04 -6.07
C GLY A 15 -3.44 -0.09 -5.67
N GLU A 16 -2.18 0.00 -6.07
CA GLU A 16 -1.20 -1.02 -5.72
C GLU A 16 0.22 -0.47 -5.51
N GLY A 17 0.95 -1.17 -4.65
CA GLY A 17 2.39 -1.03 -4.52
C GLY A 17 3.10 -2.20 -5.21
N ASN A 18 4.40 -2.35 -4.93
CA ASN A 18 5.19 -3.46 -5.48
C ASN A 18 4.84 -4.82 -4.86
N LYS A 19 4.40 -4.85 -3.60
CA LYS A 19 4.19 -6.08 -2.81
C LYS A 19 2.73 -6.39 -2.50
N SER A 20 1.82 -5.45 -2.73
CA SER A 20 0.40 -5.62 -2.42
C SER A 20 -0.49 -4.82 -3.37
N LEU A 21 -1.70 -5.32 -3.57
CA LEU A 21 -2.80 -4.67 -4.28
C LEU A 21 -3.92 -4.36 -3.28
N VAL A 22 -4.62 -3.25 -3.47
CA VAL A 22 -5.71 -2.79 -2.61
C VAL A 22 -6.99 -2.67 -3.42
N VAL A 23 -8.05 -3.28 -2.91
CA VAL A 23 -9.43 -3.08 -3.38
C VAL A 23 -10.26 -2.41 -2.30
N SER A 24 -11.16 -1.52 -2.67
CA SER A 24 -12.08 -0.85 -1.75
C SER A 24 -13.50 -1.37 -1.91
N ASN A 25 -14.22 -1.54 -0.81
CA ASN A 25 -15.64 -1.89 -0.87
C ASN A 25 -16.46 -0.65 -1.28
N VAL A 26 -17.48 -0.86 -2.12
CA VAL A 26 -18.31 0.23 -2.64
C VAL A 26 -19.27 0.78 -1.59
N GLN A 27 -19.80 -0.09 -0.71
CA GLN A 27 -20.82 0.25 0.27
C GLN A 27 -20.24 0.55 1.65
N HIS A 28 -19.16 -0.13 2.02
CA HIS A 28 -18.55 -0.07 3.35
C HIS A 28 -17.23 0.68 3.30
N ALA A 29 -16.93 1.44 4.36
CA ALA A 29 -15.65 2.15 4.54
C ALA A 29 -14.48 1.20 4.88
N ARG A 30 -14.23 0.21 4.01
CA ARG A 30 -13.21 -0.83 4.18
C ARG A 30 -12.45 -1.10 2.90
N VAL A 31 -11.21 -1.53 3.05
CA VAL A 31 -10.36 -2.00 1.96
C VAL A 31 -9.79 -3.38 2.29
N LEU A 32 -9.55 -4.18 1.26
CA LEU A 32 -8.75 -5.40 1.36
C LEU A 32 -7.42 -5.16 0.68
N ARG A 33 -6.35 -5.44 1.42
CA ARG A 33 -4.98 -5.43 0.92
C ARG A 33 -4.53 -6.87 0.71
N LEU A 34 -4.38 -7.26 -0.54
CA LEU A 34 -3.96 -8.58 -0.99
C LEU A 34 -2.47 -8.58 -1.34
N LEU A 35 -1.79 -9.71 -1.13
CA LEU A 35 -0.39 -9.88 -1.45
C LEU A 35 -0.18 -10.04 -2.97
N LYS A 36 1.02 -9.69 -3.44
CA LYS A 36 1.46 -9.93 -4.81
C LYS A 36 2.77 -10.70 -4.86
N TYR A 37 2.91 -11.56 -5.85
CA TYR A 37 4.12 -12.34 -6.12
C TYR A 37 4.55 -12.18 -7.59
N SER A 38 5.85 -12.24 -7.87
CA SER A 38 6.29 -12.52 -9.24
C SER A 38 6.02 -13.99 -9.56
N THR A 39 5.99 -14.31 -10.85
CA THR A 39 5.93 -15.71 -11.31
C THR A 39 7.09 -16.54 -10.74
N GLU A 40 8.30 -15.96 -10.68
CA GLU A 40 9.49 -16.59 -10.08
C GLU A 40 9.35 -16.79 -8.55
N ASP A 41 8.74 -15.84 -7.85
CA ASP A 41 8.47 -15.94 -6.41
C ASP A 41 7.37 -16.99 -6.14
N ALA A 42 6.40 -17.15 -7.06
CA ALA A 42 5.31 -18.11 -6.94
C ALA A 42 5.77 -19.57 -7.12
N GLU A 43 6.72 -19.81 -8.03
CA GLU A 43 7.32 -21.13 -8.25
C GLU A 43 8.27 -21.55 -7.11
N ASN A 44 9.03 -20.61 -6.54
CA ASN A 44 9.96 -20.89 -5.44
C ASN A 44 9.30 -20.88 -4.06
N SER A 45 8.10 -20.35 -3.95
CA SER A 45 7.39 -20.20 -2.68
C SER A 45 6.16 -21.09 -2.69
N HIS A 46 6.32 -22.36 -2.36
CA HIS A 46 5.24 -23.17 -1.78
C HIS A 46 4.84 -22.62 -0.41
N LYS A 47 4.36 -21.37 -0.37
CA LYS A 47 3.80 -20.78 0.84
C LYS A 47 2.45 -21.42 1.05
N THR A 48 2.35 -22.25 2.07
CA THR A 48 1.05 -22.77 2.48
C THR A 48 0.14 -21.60 2.88
N THR A 49 -1.17 -21.81 2.80
CA THR A 49 -2.18 -20.84 3.26
C THR A 49 -1.88 -20.33 4.68
N GLU A 50 -1.39 -21.20 5.56
CA GLU A 50 -1.01 -20.87 6.93
C GLU A 50 0.19 -19.90 6.98
N GLN A 51 1.18 -20.08 6.10
CA GLN A 51 2.33 -19.18 6.03
C GLN A 51 1.93 -17.79 5.52
N ALA A 52 1.06 -17.73 4.51
CA ALA A 52 0.52 -16.47 4.02
C ALA A 52 -0.31 -15.76 5.11
N PHE A 53 -1.20 -16.48 5.79
CA PHE A 53 -1.98 -15.93 6.89
C PHE A 53 -1.08 -15.43 8.04
N ARG A 54 -0.08 -16.22 8.44
CA ARG A 54 0.91 -15.83 9.46
C ARG A 54 1.71 -14.60 9.05
N HIS A 55 2.06 -14.48 7.78
CA HIS A 55 2.74 -13.28 7.28
C HIS A 55 1.87 -12.04 7.45
N ILE A 56 0.58 -12.11 7.13
CA ILE A 56 -0.36 -10.99 7.34
C ILE A 56 -0.55 -10.73 8.83
N GLN A 57 -0.67 -11.77 9.66
CA GLN A 57 -0.77 -11.61 11.11
C GLN A 57 0.45 -10.89 11.69
N ASN A 58 1.66 -11.23 11.25
CA ASN A 58 2.87 -10.52 11.67
C ASN A 58 2.84 -9.03 11.28
N ILE A 59 2.18 -8.64 10.19
CA ILE A 59 2.00 -7.23 9.82
C ILE A 59 1.07 -6.53 10.82
N VAL A 60 -0.04 -7.17 11.19
CA VAL A 60 -0.98 -6.66 12.20
C VAL A 60 -0.25 -6.51 13.53
N ASP A 61 0.44 -7.55 13.99
CA ASP A 61 1.15 -7.57 15.26
C ASP A 61 2.27 -6.53 15.30
N TYR A 62 3.00 -6.33 14.21
CA TYR A 62 4.02 -5.28 14.12
C TYR A 62 3.38 -3.89 14.17
N SER A 63 2.26 -3.70 13.47
CA SER A 63 1.53 -2.43 13.51
C SER A 63 1.05 -2.12 14.93
N GLN A 64 0.44 -3.10 15.60
CA GLN A 64 -0.12 -2.95 16.93
C GLN A 64 0.95 -2.79 18.02
N ASN A 65 1.98 -3.63 18.01
CA ASN A 65 2.92 -3.72 19.12
C ASN A 65 4.16 -2.83 18.95
N VAL A 66 4.45 -2.36 17.73
CA VAL A 66 5.63 -1.53 17.44
C VAL A 66 5.23 -0.17 16.88
N MET A 67 4.42 -0.11 15.82
CA MET A 67 4.14 1.17 15.15
C MET A 67 3.18 2.04 15.94
N LYS A 68 2.14 1.45 16.53
CA LYS A 68 1.11 2.18 17.28
C LYS A 68 1.67 2.90 18.52
N PRO A 69 2.55 2.29 19.34
CA PRO A 69 3.20 2.99 20.45
C PRO A 69 4.14 4.12 20.01
N LEU A 70 4.80 3.99 18.86
CA LEU A 70 5.78 4.98 18.37
C LEU A 70 5.13 6.17 17.66
N LEU A 71 4.05 5.95 16.92
CA LEU A 71 3.40 6.97 16.09
C LEU A 71 2.10 7.50 16.68
N GLY A 72 1.52 6.79 17.66
CA GLY A 72 0.29 7.15 18.35
C GLY A 72 -0.94 6.40 17.85
N GLU A 73 -1.79 5.99 18.80
CA GLU A 73 -2.97 5.15 18.55
C GLU A 73 -3.99 5.78 17.60
N LYS A 74 -4.06 7.12 17.55
CA LYS A 74 -5.00 7.86 16.68
C LYS A 74 -4.60 7.84 15.21
N PHE A 75 -3.34 7.57 14.89
CA PHE A 75 -2.79 7.72 13.54
C PHE A 75 -2.46 6.39 12.86
N VAL A 76 -2.52 5.27 13.59
CA VAL A 76 -2.17 3.94 13.09
C VAL A 76 -3.35 3.00 13.22
N HIS A 77 -3.79 2.47 12.08
CA HIS A 77 -4.79 1.41 11.99
C HIS A 77 -4.10 0.09 11.65
N ASP A 78 -4.12 -0.85 12.60
CA ASP A 78 -3.51 -2.18 12.46
C ASP A 78 -4.31 -3.13 11.56
N GLY A 79 -5.63 -2.98 11.53
CA GLY A 79 -6.51 -3.82 10.70
C GLY A 79 -6.62 -5.25 11.22
N GLU A 80 -7.17 -6.13 10.39
CA GLU A 80 -7.40 -7.54 10.76
C GLU A 80 -6.98 -8.48 9.63
N ALA A 81 -6.31 -9.58 9.98
CA ALA A 81 -6.02 -10.66 9.04
C ALA A 81 -7.30 -11.46 8.78
N VAL A 82 -7.73 -11.54 7.52
CA VAL A 82 -8.98 -12.22 7.14
C VAL A 82 -8.71 -13.34 6.15
N LYS A 83 -9.50 -14.42 6.28
CA LYS A 83 -9.60 -15.46 5.26
C LYS A 83 -10.79 -15.14 4.36
N LEU A 84 -10.63 -15.37 3.07
CA LEU A 84 -11.58 -15.07 2.02
C LEU A 84 -11.90 -16.36 1.25
N PRO A 85 -13.14 -16.52 0.72
CA PRO A 85 -13.45 -17.61 -0.18
C PRO A 85 -12.55 -17.58 -1.42
N LEU A 86 -11.97 -18.73 -1.80
CA LEU A 86 -11.03 -18.79 -2.92
C LEU A 86 -11.68 -18.40 -4.26
N ASP A 87 -12.94 -18.77 -4.46
CA ASP A 87 -13.67 -18.42 -5.68
C ASP A 87 -13.87 -16.90 -5.79
N PHE A 88 -14.23 -16.23 -4.69
CA PHE A 88 -14.28 -14.77 -4.62
C PHE A 88 -12.93 -14.14 -5.02
N VAL A 89 -11.81 -14.62 -4.45
CA VAL A 89 -10.48 -14.06 -4.75
C VAL A 89 -10.10 -14.27 -6.22
N ARG A 90 -10.44 -15.41 -6.82
CA ARG A 90 -10.20 -15.68 -8.25
C ARG A 90 -11.01 -14.74 -9.14
N GLN A 91 -12.31 -14.57 -8.87
CA GLN A 91 -13.16 -13.65 -9.64
C GLN A 91 -12.69 -12.20 -9.49
N LEU A 92 -12.37 -11.80 -8.26
CA LEU A 92 -11.80 -10.48 -7.97
C LEU A 92 -10.51 -10.26 -8.77
N SER A 93 -9.62 -11.25 -8.84
CA SER A 93 -8.37 -11.17 -9.61
C SER A 93 -8.61 -10.83 -11.09
N LEU A 94 -9.55 -11.53 -11.72
CA LEU A 94 -9.89 -11.35 -13.13
C LEU A 94 -10.46 -9.95 -13.39
N LYS A 95 -11.36 -9.50 -12.51
CA LYS A 95 -11.96 -8.16 -12.58
C LYS A 95 -10.90 -7.06 -12.46
N VAL A 96 -10.11 -7.10 -11.39
CA VAL A 96 -9.15 -6.01 -11.12
C VAL A 96 -8.03 -5.98 -12.14
N GLN A 97 -7.69 -7.10 -12.79
CA GLN A 97 -6.58 -7.17 -13.74
C GLN A 97 -6.71 -6.15 -14.89
N GLN A 98 -7.93 -5.81 -15.31
CA GLN A 98 -8.17 -4.82 -16.36
C GLN A 98 -7.99 -3.38 -15.89
N GLU A 99 -8.11 -3.12 -14.59
CA GLU A 99 -7.98 -1.78 -13.98
C GLU A 99 -6.52 -1.47 -13.58
N ARG A 100 -5.62 -2.47 -13.63
CA ARG A 100 -4.22 -2.34 -13.21
C ARG A 100 -3.38 -1.64 -14.28
N PRO A 101 -2.48 -0.71 -13.89
CA PRO A 101 -1.52 -0.14 -14.83
C PRO A 101 -0.59 -1.23 -15.40
N GLU A 102 -0.34 -1.21 -16.72
CA GLU A 102 0.51 -2.21 -17.40
C GLU A 102 1.88 -2.38 -16.73
N SER A 103 2.49 -1.27 -16.29
CA SER A 103 3.77 -1.25 -15.55
C SER A 103 3.79 -1.98 -14.20
N ARG A 104 2.63 -2.48 -13.75
CA ARG A 104 2.46 -3.22 -12.49
C ARG A 104 2.02 -4.66 -12.69
N CYS A 105 1.82 -5.09 -13.94
CA CYS A 105 1.37 -6.43 -14.30
C CYS A 105 2.50 -7.48 -14.30
N ASP A 106 3.73 -7.09 -13.94
CA ASP A 106 4.86 -8.00 -13.70
C ASP A 106 4.63 -8.96 -12.51
N LYS A 107 3.69 -8.60 -11.63
CA LYS A 107 3.30 -9.38 -10.46
C LYS A 107 1.82 -9.68 -10.45
N VAL A 108 1.49 -10.86 -9.96
CA VAL A 108 0.12 -11.35 -9.86
C VAL A 108 -0.38 -11.25 -8.42
N MET A 109 -1.69 -11.06 -8.27
CA MET A 109 -2.36 -11.12 -6.97
C MET A 109 -2.35 -12.57 -6.45
N ASP A 110 -2.22 -12.73 -5.13
CA ASP A 110 -2.34 -14.04 -4.50
C ASP A 110 -3.78 -14.58 -4.59
N THR A 111 -3.99 -15.57 -5.47
CA THR A 111 -5.27 -16.25 -5.65
C THR A 111 -5.33 -17.62 -4.98
N PHE A 112 -4.29 -18.02 -4.25
CA PHE A 112 -4.18 -19.37 -3.68
C PHE A 112 -4.35 -19.40 -2.18
N SER A 113 -3.81 -18.41 -1.46
CA SER A 113 -3.89 -18.41 0.01
C SER A 113 -5.28 -18.03 0.54
N GLY A 114 -6.06 -17.26 -0.22
CA GLY A 114 -7.32 -16.70 0.26
C GLY A 114 -7.14 -15.80 1.48
N CYS A 115 -5.98 -15.18 1.66
CA CYS A 115 -5.68 -14.34 2.82
C CYS A 115 -5.54 -12.88 2.43
N ALA A 116 -6.10 -11.97 3.23
CA ALA A 116 -5.97 -10.53 3.03
C ALA A 116 -5.85 -9.79 4.37
N LEU A 117 -5.37 -8.55 4.29
CA LEU A 117 -5.44 -7.60 5.40
C LEU A 117 -6.64 -6.67 5.17
N CYS A 118 -7.61 -6.68 6.08
CA CYS A 118 -8.76 -5.79 6.06
C CYS A 118 -8.44 -4.52 6.87
N LEU A 119 -8.59 -3.36 6.25
CA LEU A 119 -8.33 -2.05 6.87
C LEU A 119 -9.52 -1.10 6.66
N PRO A 120 -9.67 -0.06 7.50
CA PRO A 120 -10.60 1.03 7.21
C PRO A 120 -10.20 1.76 5.91
N ASN A 121 -11.19 2.16 5.12
CA ASN A 121 -10.95 2.99 3.95
C ASN A 121 -10.77 4.45 4.36
N LEU A 122 -9.51 4.91 4.43
CA LEU A 122 -9.17 6.27 4.83
C LEU A 122 -9.56 7.35 3.79
N THR A 123 -9.99 6.94 2.60
CA THR A 123 -10.53 7.86 1.58
C THR A 123 -12.03 8.09 1.72
N GLN A 124 -12.72 7.23 2.48
CA GLN A 124 -14.15 7.36 2.76
C GLN A 124 -14.31 7.89 4.18
N LEU A 125 -14.52 9.19 4.31
CA LEU A 125 -14.91 9.78 5.58
C LEU A 125 -16.39 9.44 5.83
N SER A 126 -16.70 8.85 6.99
CA SER A 126 -18.08 8.80 7.45
C SER A 126 -18.58 10.23 7.55
N SER A 127 -19.71 10.52 6.90
CA SER A 127 -20.36 11.83 6.96
C SER A 127 -20.50 12.26 8.42
N CYS A 128 -19.69 13.23 8.88
CA CYS A 128 -19.90 13.86 10.19
C CYS A 128 -21.34 14.33 10.19
N CYS A 129 -22.12 13.95 11.21
CA CYS A 129 -23.49 14.41 11.44
C CYS A 129 -23.60 15.95 11.53
N CYS A 130 -22.44 16.61 11.59
CA CYS A 130 -22.13 18.01 11.76
C CYS A 130 -22.09 18.79 10.44
N CYS A 131 -21.88 18.11 9.31
CA CYS A 131 -21.71 18.74 8.01
C CYS A 131 -23.01 18.59 7.18
N ARG A 132 -23.86 19.62 7.21
CA ARG A 132 -25.14 19.70 6.43
C ARG A 132 -24.94 19.84 4.92
N GLU A 133 -23.71 19.87 4.43
CA GLU A 133 -23.40 19.99 3.01
C GLU A 133 -22.79 18.69 2.46
N HIS A 134 -23.46 18.09 1.46
CA HIS A 134 -22.99 16.94 0.67
C HIS A 134 -21.79 17.34 -0.21
N ARG A 135 -20.64 17.68 0.39
CA ARG A 135 -19.40 17.86 -0.36
C ARG A 135 -18.62 16.55 -0.42
N PRO A 136 -18.13 16.13 -1.60
CA PRO A 136 -17.27 14.96 -1.68
C PRO A 136 -15.98 15.19 -0.89
N PRO A 137 -15.50 14.20 -0.12
CA PRO A 137 -14.24 14.34 0.62
C PRO A 137 -13.06 14.44 -0.35
N LEU A 138 -12.06 15.26 0.02
CA LEU A 138 -10.78 15.31 -0.68
C LEU A 138 -9.71 14.65 0.19
N CYS A 139 -9.10 13.57 -0.32
CA CYS A 139 -8.05 12.84 0.37
C CYS A 139 -6.73 12.95 -0.39
N ILE A 140 -5.66 13.23 0.35
CA ILE A 140 -4.32 13.42 -0.21
C ILE A 140 -3.39 12.38 0.40
N GLU A 141 -2.87 11.49 -0.42
CA GLU A 141 -1.82 10.55 -0.02
C GLU A 141 -0.45 11.19 -0.24
N ILE A 142 0.34 11.23 0.84
CA ILE A 142 1.73 11.70 0.81
C ILE A 142 2.63 10.54 1.20
N LYS A 143 3.63 10.25 0.36
CA LYS A 143 4.65 9.24 0.66
C LYS A 143 5.99 9.88 0.99
N PRO A 144 6.18 10.40 2.24
CA PRO A 144 7.41 11.05 2.64
C PRO A 144 8.58 10.06 2.53
N LYS A 145 9.75 10.60 2.20
CA LYS A 145 11.00 9.84 2.16
C LYS A 145 11.81 10.12 3.41
N CYS A 146 13.01 9.54 3.50
CA CYS A 146 13.92 9.82 4.61
C CYS A 146 14.22 11.33 4.68
N GLY A 147 13.78 11.97 5.75
CA GLY A 147 13.90 13.42 5.98
C GLY A 147 15.20 13.85 6.65
N PHE A 148 16.16 12.95 6.86
CA PHE A 148 17.43 13.26 7.53
C PHE A 148 18.65 12.81 6.72
N LEU A 149 19.78 13.48 6.96
CA LEU A 149 21.08 13.09 6.44
C LEU A 149 21.80 12.18 7.44
N PRO A 150 22.44 11.09 7.00
CA PRO A 150 23.17 10.20 7.90
C PRO A 150 24.38 10.92 8.51
N SER A 151 24.55 10.80 9.83
CA SER A 151 25.67 11.37 10.60
C SER A 151 26.70 10.32 11.07
N SER A 152 26.43 9.04 10.83
CA SER A 152 27.28 7.94 11.31
C SER A 152 28.71 8.00 10.76
N ARG A 153 29.69 7.74 11.64
CA ARG A 153 31.12 7.64 11.27
C ARG A 153 31.43 6.52 10.27
N HIS A 154 30.53 5.54 10.14
CA HIS A 154 30.70 4.41 9.23
C HIS A 154 30.29 4.73 7.78
N VAL A 155 29.86 5.97 7.51
CA VAL A 155 29.54 6.43 6.14
C VAL A 155 30.83 6.77 5.40
N THR A 156 31.21 5.92 4.44
CA THR A 156 32.46 6.04 3.68
C THR A 156 32.44 7.06 2.54
N LYS A 157 31.25 7.51 2.12
CA LYS A 157 31.08 8.46 1.01
C LYS A 157 30.53 9.77 1.55
N GLU A 158 31.36 10.82 1.56
CA GLU A 158 31.01 12.13 2.12
C GLU A 158 29.77 12.76 1.49
N ILE A 159 29.54 12.53 0.18
CA ILE A 159 28.34 13.01 -0.51
C ILE A 159 27.03 12.59 0.18
N LYS A 160 27.01 11.42 0.84
CA LYS A 160 25.84 10.92 1.56
C LYS A 160 25.51 11.76 2.80
N LYS A 161 26.47 12.52 3.33
CA LYS A 161 26.28 13.46 4.45
C LYS A 161 25.83 14.86 3.99
N GLN A 162 25.89 15.14 2.68
CA GLN A 162 25.59 16.44 2.10
C GLN A 162 24.28 16.43 1.29
N VAL A 163 23.97 15.32 0.63
CA VAL A 163 22.79 15.18 -0.24
C VAL A 163 21.91 14.05 0.26
N CYS A 164 20.60 14.29 0.30
CA CYS A 164 19.66 13.30 0.81
C CYS A 164 19.55 12.08 -0.11
N ARG A 165 19.20 10.93 0.48
CA ARG A 165 19.06 9.67 -0.25
C ARG A 165 18.09 9.77 -1.41
N PHE A 166 16.99 10.51 -1.25
CA PHE A 166 16.00 10.66 -2.31
C PHE A 166 16.56 11.40 -3.52
N CYS A 167 17.20 12.56 -3.34
CA CYS A 167 17.76 13.34 -4.45
C CYS A 167 18.82 12.54 -5.20
N MET A 168 19.72 11.86 -4.49
CA MET A 168 20.70 10.97 -5.15
C MET A 168 19.99 9.86 -5.95
N HIS A 169 18.95 9.25 -5.40
CA HIS A 169 18.20 8.18 -6.07
C HIS A 169 17.39 8.69 -7.27
N GLN A 170 16.94 9.95 -7.28
CA GLN A 170 16.25 10.51 -8.44
C GLN A 170 17.15 10.54 -9.68
N HIS A 171 18.40 10.96 -9.55
CA HIS A 171 19.36 10.89 -10.67
C HIS A 171 19.52 9.46 -11.21
N PHE A 172 19.62 8.48 -10.31
CA PHE A 172 19.70 7.08 -10.72
C PHE A 172 18.45 6.64 -11.49
N LYS A 173 17.25 6.94 -10.99
CA LYS A 173 15.99 6.56 -11.66
C LYS A 173 15.82 7.19 -13.04
N VAL A 174 16.24 8.45 -13.20
CA VAL A 174 16.28 9.13 -14.51
C VAL A 174 17.22 8.37 -15.44
N SER A 175 18.43 8.06 -15.00
CA SER A 175 19.42 7.35 -15.82
C SER A 175 19.01 5.92 -16.19
N SER A 176 18.28 5.23 -15.30
CA SER A 176 17.86 3.84 -15.48
C SER A 176 16.50 3.70 -16.18
N HIS A 177 15.93 4.79 -16.72
CA HIS A 177 14.59 4.81 -17.34
C HIS A 177 13.47 4.22 -16.45
N CYS A 178 13.66 4.26 -15.13
CA CYS A 178 12.73 3.68 -14.16
C CYS A 178 11.65 4.68 -13.69
N LEU A 179 11.52 5.84 -14.35
CA LEU A 179 10.51 6.84 -14.06
C LEU A 179 9.33 6.70 -15.02
N GLY A 180 8.15 6.43 -14.48
CA GLY A 180 6.92 7.01 -15.02
C GLY A 180 6.77 8.40 -14.43
N ASN A 181 6.89 9.44 -15.26
CA ASN A 181 6.45 10.85 -15.08
C ASN A 181 6.41 11.52 -13.68
N ASP A 182 7.22 11.12 -12.69
CA ASP A 182 7.38 11.86 -11.44
C ASP A 182 8.38 13.01 -11.63
N VAL A 183 7.93 14.12 -12.19
CA VAL A 183 8.73 15.33 -12.45
C VAL A 183 8.90 16.19 -11.18
N GLY A 184 10.15 16.51 -10.85
CA GLY A 184 10.52 17.79 -10.23
C GLY A 184 10.24 18.01 -8.75
N THR A 185 11.10 17.49 -7.86
CA THR A 185 11.27 18.05 -6.51
C THR A 185 12.74 18.22 -6.16
N THR A 186 13.23 19.46 -6.18
CA THR A 186 14.57 19.84 -5.72
C THR A 186 14.52 20.17 -4.23
N CYS A 187 15.29 19.43 -3.42
CA CYS A 187 15.30 19.54 -1.96
C CYS A 187 16.21 20.70 -1.50
N ARG A 188 15.63 21.87 -1.17
CA ARG A 188 16.32 22.91 -0.37
C ARG A 188 15.72 23.13 1.03
N THR A 189 14.64 22.43 1.37
CA THR A 189 13.95 22.56 2.67
C THR A 189 13.87 21.22 3.38
N THR A 190 14.20 21.23 4.67
CA THR A 190 14.47 20.10 5.59
C THR A 190 13.35 19.06 5.73
N PHE A 191 12.18 19.23 5.07
CA PHE A 191 11.04 18.31 5.13
C PHE A 191 10.31 18.10 3.79
N SER A 192 10.75 18.69 2.67
CA SER A 192 9.99 18.64 1.41
C SER A 192 10.54 17.58 0.45
N LEU A 193 10.13 16.33 0.65
CA LEU A 193 10.35 15.23 -0.29
C LEU A 193 9.04 14.44 -0.41
N MET A 194 8.18 14.86 -1.33
CA MET A 194 6.82 14.32 -1.43
C MET A 194 6.57 13.74 -2.83
N THR A 195 6.14 12.48 -2.87
CA THR A 195 5.28 12.00 -3.95
C THR A 195 3.86 12.27 -3.48
N LEU A 196 3.12 13.10 -4.22
CA LEU A 196 1.73 13.45 -3.93
C LEU A 196 0.81 12.62 -4.84
N ARG A 197 -0.19 11.97 -4.27
CA ARG A 197 -1.28 11.38 -5.03
C ARG A 197 -2.59 11.90 -4.49
N VAL A 198 -3.36 12.57 -5.34
CA VAL A 198 -4.75 12.91 -5.02
C VAL A 198 -5.57 11.63 -5.15
N LEU A 199 -6.26 11.26 -4.08
CA LEU A 199 -7.18 10.13 -4.07
C LEU A 199 -8.61 10.68 -4.15
N GLN A 200 -9.32 10.30 -5.22
CA GLN A 200 -10.73 10.61 -5.45
C GLN A 200 -11.56 9.33 -5.36
#